data_AF-A0A930EII9-F1
#
_entry.id   AF-A0A930EII9-F1
#
_cell.length_a   1.000
_cell.length_b   1.000
_cell.length_c   1.000
_cell.angle_alpha   90.00
_cell.angle_beta   90.00
_cell.angle_gamma   90.00
#
_symmetry.space_group_name_H-M   'P 1'
#
loop_
_entity.id
_entity.type
_entity.pdbx_description
1 polymer ?
#
loop_
_entity_poly.entity_id
_entity_poly.type
_entity_poly.pdbx_seq_one_letter_code
_entity_poly.pdbx_strand_id
1 'polypeptide(L)' 'MALNENREPMRRCIGCRSSHPKREMSRFTCRGVEIYEDITGNDEGRGVYLCKRESCIE' A
#
# COMPACT_ATOMS: atom_id res chain seq x y z
N MET A 1 -17.83 14.36 8.68
CA MET A 1 -16.38 14.13 8.89
C MET A 1 -15.66 14.68 7.68
N ALA A 2 -14.85 15.72 7.86
CA ALA A 2 -14.24 16.46 6.76
C ALA A 2 -13.31 15.54 5.94
N LEU A 3 -13.64 15.34 4.67
CA LEU A 3 -12.75 14.72 3.69
C LEU A 3 -11.72 15.79 3.34
N ASN A 4 -10.49 15.68 3.85
CA ASN A 4 -9.44 16.64 3.52
C ASN A 4 -9.10 16.54 2.03
N GLU A 5 -9.43 17.60 1.30
CA GLU A 5 -9.71 17.60 -0.13
C GLU A 5 -8.47 17.66 -1.04
N ASN A 6 -7.23 17.58 -0.54
CA ASN A 6 -6.06 17.78 -1.41
C ASN A 6 -4.72 17.22 -0.91
N ARG A 7 -4.70 16.38 0.13
CA ARG A 7 -3.47 15.70 0.54
C ARG A 7 -3.62 14.22 0.31
N GLU A 8 -3.04 13.76 -0.79
CA GLU A 8 -2.86 12.34 -1.01
C GLU A 8 -2.24 11.70 0.25
N PRO A 9 -2.88 10.68 0.84
CA PRO A 9 -2.35 10.05 2.04
C PRO A 9 -1.01 9.40 1.71
N MET A 10 0.01 9.74 2.50
CA MET A 10 1.31 9.09 2.41
C MET A 10 1.24 7.72 3.10
N ARG A 11 1.90 6.72 2.52
CA ARG A 11 2.02 5.36 3.04
C ARG A 11 3.48 4.96 3.06
N ARG A 12 3.88 4.16 4.05
CA ARG A 12 5.25 3.67 4.17
C ARG A 12 5.39 2.36 3.41
N CYS A 13 6.37 2.29 2.52
CA CYS A 13 6.73 1.06 1.84
C CYS A 13 7.35 0.05 2.81
N ILE A 14 6.95 -1.21 2.73
CA ILE A 14 7.54 -2.26 3.56
C ILE A 14 8.97 -2.63 3.16
N GLY A 15 9.33 -2.56 1.87
CA GLY A 15 10.67 -2.88 1.36
C GLY A 15 11.69 -1.81 1.72
N CYS A 16 11.50 -0.59 1.22
CA CYS A 16 12.47 0.50 1.42
C CYS A 16 12.23 1.38 2.65
N ARG A 17 11.14 1.18 3.39
CA ARG A 17 10.74 1.97 4.58
C ARG A 17 10.55 3.49 4.37
N SER A 18 10.62 3.96 3.12
CA SER A 18 10.32 5.36 2.75
C SER A 18 8.81 5.58 2.63
N SER A 19 8.38 6.82 2.84
CA SER A 19 6.98 7.24 2.63
C SER A 19 6.77 7.64 1.17
N HIS A 20 5.72 7.11 0.55
CA HIS A 20 5.32 7.41 -0.82
C HIS A 20 3.83 7.78 -0.88
N PRO A 21 3.39 8.51 -1.91
CA PRO A 21 1.98 8.84 -2.09
C PRO A 21 1.14 7.58 -2.42
N LYS A 22 -0.07 7.46 -1.84
CA LYS A 22 -0.90 6.25 -1.97
C LYS A 22 -1.14 5.80 -3.42
N ARG A 23 -1.39 6.70 -4.38
CA ARG A 23 -1.64 6.35 -5.80
C ARG A 23 -0.47 5.67 -6.50
N GLU A 24 0.75 5.86 -5.99
CA GLU A 24 1.98 5.34 -6.60
C GLU A 24 2.38 3.99 -6.00
N MET A 25 1.62 3.49 -5.04
CA MET A 25 1.91 2.26 -4.30
C MET A 25 0.91 1.15 -4.60
N SER A 26 1.40 -0.08 -4.63
CA SER A 26 0.57 -1.28 -4.68
C SER A 26 0.19 -1.69 -3.25
N ARG A 27 -1.10 -1.95 -3.00
CA ARG A 27 -1.58 -2.52 -1.75
C ARG A 27 -1.61 -4.04 -1.88
N PHE A 28 -1.11 -4.73 -0.87
CA PHE A 28 -1.27 -6.16 -0.71
C PHE A 28 -1.95 -6.45 0.62
N THR A 29 -2.78 -7.49 0.66
CA THR A 29 -3.40 -8.00 1.88
C THR A 29 -2.85 -9.37 2.22
N CYS A 30 -2.55 -9.57 3.49
CA CYS A 30 -2.23 -10.91 4.00
C CYS A 30 -3.50 -11.54 4.56
N ARG A 31 -3.89 -12.69 4.00
CA ARG A 31 -4.96 -13.55 4.54
C ARG A 31 -4.33 -14.87 4.97
N GLY A 32 -4.06 -15.01 6.26
CA GLY A 32 -3.31 -16.16 6.79
C GLY A 32 -1.85 -16.12 6.34
N VAL A 33 -1.44 -17.11 5.53
CA VAL A 33 -0.07 -17.26 5.00
C VAL A 33 0.05 -16.74 3.56
N GLU A 34 -1.08 -16.48 2.91
CA GLU A 34 -1.13 -16.06 1.51
C GLU A 34 -1.21 -14.53 1.39
N ILE A 35 -0.51 -14.01 0.38
CA ILE A 35 -0.49 -12.59 0.04
C ILE A 35 -1.32 -12.40 -1.23
N TYR A 36 -2.25 -11.46 -1.17
CA TYR A 36 -3.12 -11.11 -2.29
C TYR A 36 -2.84 -9.66 -2.71
N GLU A 37 -2.80 -9.42 -4.02
CA GLU A 37 -2.79 -8.06 -4.54
C GLU A 37 -4.20 -7.47 -4.39
N ASP A 38 -4.32 -6.36 -3.64
CA ASP A 38 -5.58 -5.67 -3.48
C ASP A 38 -5.62 -4.41 -4.35
N ILE A 39 -6.15 -4.60 -5.55
CA ILE A 39 -6.42 -3.53 -6.52
C ILE A 39 -7.63 -2.69 -6.07
N THR A 40 -8.59 -3.30 -5.36
CA THR A 40 -9.85 -2.66 -4.97
C THR A 40 -9.78 -1.77 -3.74
N GLY A 41 -8.76 -1.95 -2.90
CA GLY A 41 -8.55 -1.16 -1.68
C GLY A 41 -9.49 -1.53 -0.52
N ASN A 42 -10.36 -2.53 -0.70
CA ASN A 42 -11.40 -2.95 0.25
C ASN A 42 -11.21 -4.39 0.74
N ASP A 43 -10.08 -5.00 0.40
CA ASP A 43 -9.83 -6.40 0.74
C ASP A 43 -9.60 -6.59 2.24
N GLU A 44 -10.24 -7.62 2.81
CA GLU A 44 -10.23 -7.94 4.24
C GLU A 44 -8.84 -8.49 4.68
N GLY A 45 -8.33 -7.98 5.80
CA GLY A 45 -7.05 -8.40 6.36
C GLY A 45 -6.05 -7.26 6.60
N ARG A 46 -4.80 -7.61 6.93
CA ARG A 46 -3.73 -6.62 7.19
C ARG A 46 -3.16 -6.12 5.87
N GLY A 47 -3.44 -4.85 5.56
CA GLY A 47 -2.91 -4.19 4.37
C GLY A 47 -1.47 -3.74 4.55
N VAL A 48 -0.62 -4.07 3.57
CA VAL A 48 0.74 -3.57 3.43
C VAL A 48 0.88 -2.83 2.09
N TYR A 49 1.82 -1.89 2.02
CA TYR A 49 2.06 -1.11 0.81
C TYR A 49 3.49 -1.33 0.32
N LEU A 50 3.64 -1.52 -0.99
CA LEU A 50 4.93 -1.68 -1.65
C LEU A 50 5.16 -0.56 -2.67
N CYS A 51 6.40 -0.13 -2.79
CA CYS A 51 6.83 0.88 -3.75
C CYS A 51 7.12 0.23 -5.11
N LYS A 52 6.89 0.93 -6.23
CA LYS A 52 7.18 0.42 -7.59
C LYS A 52 8.67 0.36 -7.96
N ARG A 53 9.60 0.50 -7.01
CA ARG A 53 11.03 0.37 -7.30
C ARG A 53 11.35 -1.11 -7.44
N GLU A 54 12.18 -1.47 -8.40
CA GLU A 54 12.63 -2.85 -8.62
C GLU A 54 13.24 -3.44 -7.34
N SER A 55 14.11 -2.70 -6.65
CA SER A 55 14.62 -3.07 -5.32
C SER A 55 13.59 -3.30 -4.19
N CYS A 56 12.34 -2.86 -4.34
CA CYS A 56 11.24 -3.16 -3.41
C CYS A 56 10.48 -4.43 -3.82
N ILE A 57 10.58 -4.86 -5.09
CA ILE A 57 9.76 -5.90 -5.72
C ILE A 57 10.57 -7.19 -5.93
N GLU A 58 11.87 -7.07 -6.23
CA GLU A 58 12.85 -8.16 -6.27
C GLU A 58 13.01 -8.86 -4.92
#